data_AF-A0A397S8R5-F1
#
_entry.id   AF-A0A397S8R5-F1
#
_cell.length_a   1.000
_cell.length_b   1.000
_cell.length_c   1.000
_cell.angle_alpha   90.00
_cell.angle_beta   90.00
_cell.angle_gamma   90.00
#
_symmetry.space_group_name_H-M   'P 1'
#
loop_
_entity.id
_entity.type
_entity.pdbx_description
1 polymer ?
#
loop_
_entity_poly.entity_id
_entity_poly.type
_entity_poly.pdbx_seq_one_letter_code
_entity_poly.pdbx_strand_id
1 'polypeptide(L)'
;MSSEENEKNNIRVVVGLDFGTSYSGFAYCHVNEYKNICSNDLWHGKVGQLKTNTVLQYDDEYKNVKFWGVPALAKRPSRRTKKQNSTEGDLLEKFKPSLPVNYKKAITDYLREIGKVIKETVATRWPKIDYFENVLLIITIPAVFFEKSKAIMRMCAFNAGLIKEKCSINLQFTTEPEAAAVYCMENLKAVLGNWTN
;
A
#
# COMPACT_ATOMS: atom_id res chain seq x y z
N MET A 1 35.28 -23.22 13.99
CA MET A 1 33.93 -23.13 14.61
C MET A 1 33.06 -22.36 13.64
N SER A 2 32.45 -23.10 12.71
CA SER A 2 31.66 -22.58 11.59
C SER A 2 30.18 -22.66 11.97
N SER A 3 29.51 -21.51 12.03
CA SER A 3 28.07 -21.34 11.76
C SER A 3 27.63 -19.90 12.08
N GLU A 4 28.23 -18.94 11.39
CA GLU A 4 27.49 -17.73 10.99
C GLU A 4 27.21 -17.90 9.49
N GLU A 5 26.43 -18.93 9.16
CA GLU A 5 25.79 -19.01 7.85
C GLU A 5 24.76 -17.88 7.81
N ASN A 6 25.20 -16.75 7.27
CA ASN A 6 24.44 -15.83 6.43
C ASN A 6 23.01 -16.36 6.19
N GLU A 7 22.03 -15.94 7.01
CA GLU A 7 20.62 -16.23 6.79
C GLU A 7 20.32 -15.75 5.37
N LYS A 8 20.31 -16.68 4.41
CA LYS A 8 20.00 -16.37 3.02
C LYS A 8 18.62 -15.76 3.05
N ASN A 9 18.57 -14.45 2.82
CA ASN A 9 17.35 -13.68 2.72
C ASN A 9 16.41 -14.42 1.77
N ASN A 10 15.40 -15.14 2.29
CA ASN A 10 14.56 -16.08 1.54
C ASN A 10 13.50 -15.35 0.68
N ILE A 11 13.76 -14.08 0.40
CA ILE A 11 12.91 -13.21 -0.38
C ILE A 11 13.01 -13.61 -1.85
N ARG A 12 11.86 -13.93 -2.41
CA ARG A 12 11.70 -14.31 -3.82
C ARG A 12 10.88 -13.29 -4.59
N VAL A 13 10.02 -12.54 -3.88
CA VAL A 13 9.15 -11.53 -4.47
C VAL A 13 9.25 -10.26 -3.66
N VAL A 14 9.29 -9.12 -4.36
CA VAL A 14 9.18 -7.80 -3.76
C VAL A 14 7.85 -7.19 -4.18
N VAL A 15 7.11 -6.63 -3.24
CA VAL A 15 5.88 -5.89 -3.47
C VAL A 15 6.08 -4.45 -2.99
N GLY A 16 5.95 -3.48 -3.88
CA GLY A 16 5.92 -2.05 -3.56
C GLY A 16 4.48 -1.56 -3.50
N LEU A 17 4.02 -1.15 -2.32
CA LEU A 17 2.69 -0.58 -2.09
C LEU A 17 2.79 0.94 -1.95
N ASP A 18 2.11 1.65 -2.85
CA ASP A 18 1.86 3.07 -2.76
C ASP A 18 0.51 3.31 -2.07
N PHE A 19 0.56 3.69 -0.79
CA PHE A 19 -0.62 4.00 0.02
C PHE A 19 -0.85 5.52 0.05
N GLY A 20 -1.35 6.04 -1.07
CA GLY A 20 -1.65 7.46 -1.22
C GLY A 20 -2.98 7.87 -0.58
N THR A 21 -3.16 9.18 -0.36
CA THR A 21 -4.36 9.75 0.27
C THR A 21 -5.62 9.61 -0.59
N SER A 22 -5.50 9.72 -1.92
CA SER A 22 -6.63 9.67 -2.85
C SER A 22 -6.72 8.33 -3.59
N TYR A 23 -5.58 7.77 -3.95
CA TYR A 23 -5.45 6.53 -4.69
C TYR A 23 -4.32 5.70 -4.10
N SER A 24 -4.49 4.38 -4.12
CA SER A 24 -3.44 3.43 -3.79
C SER A 24 -3.27 2.44 -4.93
N GLY A 25 -2.05 1.93 -5.08
CA GLY A 25 -1.74 0.85 -6.01
C GLY A 25 -0.50 0.12 -5.55
N PHE A 26 -0.25 -1.04 -6.13
CA PHE A 26 0.97 -1.79 -5.84
C PHE A 26 1.59 -2.35 -7.12
N ALA A 27 2.90 -2.48 -7.09
CA ALA A 27 3.70 -3.17 -8.07
C ALA A 27 4.41 -4.35 -7.41
N TYR A 28 4.77 -5.36 -8.19
CA TYR A 28 5.40 -6.56 -7.71
C TYR A 28 6.36 -7.13 -8.75
N CYS A 29 7.38 -7.83 -8.27
CA CYS A 29 8.41 -8.42 -9.13
C CYS A 29 9.04 -9.64 -8.46
N HIS A 30 9.40 -10.65 -9.25
CA HIS A 30 10.24 -11.75 -8.77
C HIS A 30 11.70 -11.28 -8.75
N VAL A 31 12.47 -11.64 -7.74
CA VAL A 31 13.88 -11.18 -7.59
C VAL A 31 14.77 -11.56 -8.76
N ASN A 32 14.53 -12.73 -9.37
CA ASN A 32 15.25 -13.18 -10.57
C ASN A 32 14.82 -12.46 -11.87
N GLU A 33 13.72 -11.71 -11.83
CA GLU A 33 13.17 -10.97 -12.97
C GLU A 33 13.12 -9.48 -12.66
N TYR A 34 14.08 -8.94 -11.89
CA TYR A 34 14.05 -7.57 -11.35
C TYR A 34 13.81 -6.45 -12.38
N LYS A 35 14.04 -6.70 -13.67
CA LYS A 35 13.75 -5.77 -14.78
C LYS A 35 12.29 -5.79 -15.25
N ASN A 36 11.50 -6.80 -14.87
CA ASN A 36 10.12 -7.04 -15.32
C ASN A 36 9.12 -6.70 -14.21
N ILE A 37 9.14 -5.44 -13.75
CA ILE A 37 8.22 -4.96 -12.71
C ILE A 37 6.80 -4.94 -13.28
N CYS A 38 5.86 -5.60 -12.60
CA CYS A 38 4.45 -5.61 -12.94
C CYS A 38 3.69 -4.69 -11.99
N SER A 39 2.80 -3.84 -12.52
CA SER A 39 1.85 -3.08 -11.71
C SER A 39 0.51 -3.79 -11.70
N ASN A 40 -0.16 -3.87 -10.55
CA ASN A 40 -1.50 -4.44 -10.49
C ASN A 40 -2.50 -3.51 -11.19
N ASP A 41 -3.20 -4.04 -12.19
CA ASP A 41 -4.19 -3.31 -12.98
C ASP A 41 -5.61 -3.89 -12.89
N LEU A 42 -5.77 -5.00 -12.17
CA LEU A 42 -7.04 -5.66 -11.90
C LEU A 42 -7.58 -5.20 -10.55
N TRP A 43 -8.70 -4.47 -10.59
CA TRP A 43 -9.39 -3.98 -9.40
C TRP A 43 -10.88 -4.25 -9.51
N HIS A 44 -11.45 -4.96 -8.55
CA HIS A 44 -12.89 -5.23 -8.49
C HIS A 44 -13.44 -5.87 -9.79
N GLY A 45 -12.65 -6.77 -10.40
CA GLY A 45 -13.00 -7.44 -11.66
C GLY A 45 -12.83 -6.58 -12.93
N LYS A 46 -12.25 -5.38 -12.82
CA LYS A 46 -11.98 -4.49 -13.97
C LYS A 46 -10.48 -4.34 -14.19
N VAL A 47 -10.04 -4.58 -15.42
CA VAL A 47 -8.64 -4.42 -15.87
C VAL A 47 -8.42 -3.01 -16.40
N GLY A 48 -7.20 -2.50 -16.27
CA GLY A 48 -6.72 -1.30 -16.96
C GLY A 48 -6.50 -0.06 -16.07
N GLN A 49 -6.80 -0.14 -14.76
CA GLN A 49 -6.50 0.95 -13.82
C GLN A 49 -5.32 0.57 -12.95
N LEU A 50 -4.23 1.34 -12.94
CA LEU A 50 -3.05 1.03 -12.12
C LEU A 50 -3.26 1.27 -10.61
N LYS A 51 -4.31 2.00 -10.25
CA LYS A 51 -4.64 2.34 -8.86
C LYS A 51 -6.14 2.27 -8.63
N THR A 52 -6.52 2.05 -7.36
CA THR A 52 -7.89 2.17 -6.85
C THR A 52 -7.99 3.32 -5.86
N ASN A 53 -9.20 3.85 -5.63
CA ASN A 53 -9.42 4.92 -4.66
C ASN A 53 -9.09 4.49 -3.22
N THR A 54 -8.44 5.37 -2.46
CA THR A 54 -8.17 5.17 -1.03
C THR A 54 -9.41 5.50 -0.19
N VAL A 55 -10.47 4.72 -0.35
CA VAL A 55 -11.78 4.99 0.26
C VAL A 55 -12.37 3.72 0.88
N LEU A 56 -13.02 3.90 2.03
CA LEU A 56 -13.79 2.88 2.73
C LEU A 56 -15.23 3.36 2.92
N GLN A 57 -16.18 2.44 2.74
CA GLN A 57 -17.56 2.60 3.16
C GLN A 57 -17.86 1.57 4.25
N TYR A 58 -18.17 2.05 5.46
CA TYR A 58 -18.53 1.22 6.58
C TYR A 58 -20.03 0.88 6.61
N ASP A 59 -20.39 -0.09 7.46
CA ASP A 59 -21.75 -0.24 7.96
C ASP A 59 -22.17 0.95 8.86
N ASP A 60 -23.46 0.99 9.20
CA ASP A 60 -24.06 2.11 9.95
C ASP A 60 -23.53 2.19 11.40
N GLU A 61 -22.96 1.09 11.90
CA GLU A 61 -22.31 1.00 13.21
C GLU A 61 -20.80 1.30 13.16
N TYR A 62 -20.25 1.58 11.98
CA TYR A 62 -18.82 1.82 11.75
C TYR A 62 -17.89 0.66 12.18
N LYS A 63 -18.44 -0.55 12.27
CA LYS A 63 -17.72 -1.75 12.70
C LYS A 63 -17.06 -2.43 11.51
N ASN A 64 -17.82 -2.70 10.45
CA ASN A 64 -17.36 -3.50 9.31
C ASN A 64 -17.27 -2.67 8.03
N VAL A 65 -16.26 -2.96 7.20
CA VAL A 65 -16.16 -2.40 5.85
C VAL A 65 -17.17 -3.11 4.94
N LYS A 66 -18.13 -2.36 4.39
CA LYS A 66 -19.08 -2.86 3.37
C LYS A 66 -18.47 -2.82 1.97
N PHE A 67 -17.76 -1.73 1.65
CA PHE A 67 -17.10 -1.55 0.35
C PHE A 67 -15.79 -0.80 0.55
N TRP A 68 -14.83 -1.02 -0.35
CA TRP A 68 -13.58 -0.28 -0.42
C TRP A 68 -13.29 0.06 -1.88
N GLY A 69 -12.35 0.97 -2.14
CA GLY A 69 -11.98 1.33 -3.50
C GLY A 69 -13.08 2.04 -4.28
N VAL A 70 -13.08 1.86 -5.60
CA VAL A 70 -14.10 2.42 -6.50
C VAL A 70 -15.55 2.03 -6.08
N PRO A 71 -15.85 0.76 -5.69
CA PRO A 71 -17.19 0.40 -5.20
C PRO A 71 -17.70 1.24 -4.04
N ALA A 72 -16.83 1.72 -3.15
CA ALA A 72 -17.23 2.58 -2.02
C ALA A 72 -17.75 3.96 -2.47
N LEU A 73 -17.43 4.39 -3.70
CA LEU A 73 -17.91 5.65 -4.28
C LEU A 73 -19.27 5.53 -4.97
N ALA A 74 -19.65 4.32 -5.39
CA ALA A 74 -20.86 4.10 -6.18
C ALA A 74 -22.15 4.32 -5.37
N LYS A 75 -22.11 4.13 -4.05
CA LYS A 75 -23.25 4.36 -3.15
C LYS A 75 -23.14 5.72 -2.48
N ARG A 76 -23.61 6.77 -3.16
CA ARG A 76 -23.90 8.04 -2.47
C ARG A 76 -24.98 7.77 -1.41
N PRO A 77 -24.77 8.14 -0.14
CA PRO A 77 -25.88 8.26 0.80
C PRO A 77 -26.90 9.23 0.19
N SER A 78 -28.20 8.92 0.31
CA SER A 78 -29.27 9.89 0.01
C SER A 78 -28.93 11.21 0.70
N ARG A 79 -28.73 12.27 -0.09
CA ARG A 79 -28.38 13.61 0.39
C ARG A 79 -29.42 14.08 1.41
N ARG A 80 -29.11 14.01 2.70
CA ARG A 80 -29.61 15.02 3.64
C ARG A 80 -28.68 16.23 3.55
N THR A 81 -29.23 17.30 3.00
CA THR A 81 -28.59 18.59 2.74
C THR A 81 -27.90 19.14 3.98
N LYS A 82 -26.58 19.26 3.96
CA LYS A 82 -25.87 20.32 4.68
C LYS A 82 -24.71 20.80 3.82
N LYS A 83 -24.92 21.97 3.21
CA LYS A 83 -23.86 22.78 2.59
C LYS A 83 -22.81 23.05 3.68
N GLN A 84 -21.58 22.59 3.46
CA GLN A 84 -20.42 23.26 4.04
C GLN A 84 -19.48 23.58 2.89
N ASN A 85 -19.23 24.88 2.73
CA ASN A 85 -18.31 25.43 1.76
C ASN A 85 -16.90 24.97 2.14
N SER A 86 -16.19 24.35 1.20
CA SER A 86 -14.78 24.03 1.31
C SER A 86 -13.96 25.27 1.02
N THR A 87 -13.25 25.77 2.03
CA THR A 87 -12.04 26.58 1.83
C THR A 87 -10.85 25.71 2.22
N GLU A 88 -9.95 25.51 1.27
CA GLU A 88 -8.59 25.01 1.52
C GLU A 88 -7.89 25.92 2.52
N GLY A 89 -7.26 25.32 3.53
CA GLY A 89 -6.55 26.05 4.56
C GLY A 89 -6.27 25.14 5.75
N ASP A 90 -5.02 25.15 6.19
CA ASP A 90 -4.47 24.40 7.31
C ASP A 90 -5.36 24.51 8.57
N LEU A 91 -6.25 23.53 8.78
CA LEU A 91 -7.19 23.56 9.90
C LEU A 91 -6.47 23.12 11.17
N LEU A 92 -6.27 24.09 12.07
CA LEU A 92 -5.97 23.89 13.48
C LEU A 92 -6.69 22.64 13.99
N GLU A 93 -5.93 21.76 14.65
CA GLU A 93 -6.37 20.45 15.14
C GLU A 93 -7.69 20.50 15.94
N LYS A 94 -8.00 21.65 16.54
CA LYS A 94 -9.26 21.96 17.26
C LYS A 94 -10.54 21.97 16.41
N PHE A 95 -10.46 22.07 15.08
CA PHE A 95 -11.65 22.13 14.20
C PHE A 95 -11.84 20.88 13.33
N LYS A 96 -11.01 19.84 13.50
CA LYS A 96 -11.25 18.59 12.79
C LYS A 96 -12.54 17.96 13.31
N PRO A 97 -13.55 17.73 12.46
CA PRO A 97 -14.76 17.03 12.89
C PRO A 97 -14.36 15.68 13.47
N SER A 98 -14.95 15.31 14.60
CA SER A 98 -14.75 13.99 15.19
C SER A 98 -15.22 12.96 14.18
N LEU A 99 -14.27 12.24 13.57
CA LEU A 99 -14.59 11.18 12.64
C LEU A 99 -15.19 10.01 13.44
N PRO A 100 -16.26 9.38 12.93
CA PRO A 100 -16.88 8.23 13.60
C PRO A 100 -15.93 7.02 13.70
N VAL A 101 -14.85 7.02 12.91
CA VAL A 101 -13.83 5.97 12.89
C VAL A 101 -12.46 6.58 13.21
N ASN A 102 -11.73 5.93 14.14
CA ASN A 102 -10.35 6.26 14.44
C ASN A 102 -9.47 6.04 13.19
N TYR A 103 -8.59 7.00 12.87
CA TYR A 103 -7.72 6.92 11.68
C TYR A 103 -6.87 5.63 11.63
N LYS A 104 -6.42 5.09 12.77
CA LYS A 104 -5.68 3.82 12.81
C LYS A 104 -6.54 2.65 12.37
N LYS A 105 -7.83 2.64 12.73
CA LYS A 105 -8.80 1.65 12.26
C LYS A 105 -9.01 1.79 10.76
N ALA A 106 -9.23 3.01 10.27
CA ALA A 106 -9.38 3.27 8.83
C ALA A 106 -8.17 2.81 8.01
N ILE A 107 -6.94 3.13 8.45
CA ILE A 107 -5.71 2.67 7.79
C ILE A 107 -5.62 1.15 7.83
N THR A 108 -5.83 0.53 9.01
CA THR A 108 -5.78 -0.93 9.18
C THR A 108 -6.79 -1.64 8.27
N ASP A 109 -8.02 -1.15 8.22
CA ASP A 109 -9.09 -1.74 7.44
C ASP A 109 -8.82 -1.61 5.93
N TYR A 110 -8.31 -0.46 5.47
CA TYR A 110 -7.93 -0.29 4.07
C TYR A 110 -6.76 -1.19 3.68
N LEU A 111 -5.71 -1.24 4.51
CA LEU A 111 -4.56 -2.13 4.32
C LEU A 111 -4.98 -3.61 4.30
N ARG A 112 -6.00 -3.99 5.07
CA ARG A 112 -6.54 -5.34 5.09
C ARG A 112 -7.19 -5.69 3.76
N GLU A 113 -7.98 -4.79 3.19
CA GLU A 113 -8.64 -5.03 1.91
C GLU A 113 -7.65 -5.08 0.74
N ILE A 114 -6.75 -4.09 0.61
CA ILE A 114 -5.72 -4.13 -0.45
C ILE A 114 -4.74 -5.29 -0.23
N GLY A 115 -4.50 -5.66 1.02
CA GLY A 115 -3.66 -6.81 1.38
C GLY A 115 -4.22 -8.15 0.93
N LYS A 116 -5.55 -8.31 0.86
CA LYS A 116 -6.16 -9.50 0.25
C LYS A 116 -5.79 -9.58 -1.24
N VAL A 117 -5.90 -8.46 -1.95
CA VAL A 117 -5.56 -8.40 -3.40
C VAL A 117 -4.09 -8.69 -3.62
N ILE A 118 -3.18 -8.09 -2.83
CA ILE A 118 -1.75 -8.37 -2.91
C ILE A 118 -1.47 -9.87 -2.75
N LYS A 119 -2.02 -10.49 -1.70
CA LYS A 119 -1.81 -11.92 -1.42
C LYS A 119 -2.36 -12.81 -2.53
N GLU A 120 -3.55 -12.50 -3.04
CA GLU A 120 -4.17 -13.21 -4.15
C GLU A 120 -3.33 -13.10 -5.42
N THR A 121 -2.84 -11.90 -5.76
CA THR A 121 -1.97 -11.67 -6.92
C THR A 121 -0.67 -12.45 -6.82
N VAL A 122 -0.01 -12.44 -5.64
CA VAL A 122 1.21 -13.22 -5.41
C VAL A 122 0.94 -14.72 -5.51
N ALA A 123 -0.10 -15.23 -4.84
CA ALA A 123 -0.44 -16.65 -4.85
C ALA A 123 -0.81 -17.16 -6.25
N THR A 124 -1.51 -16.33 -7.03
CA THR A 124 -1.90 -16.67 -8.41
C THR A 124 -0.67 -16.73 -9.33
N ARG A 125 0.24 -15.77 -9.21
CA ARG A 125 1.41 -15.71 -10.09
C ARG A 125 2.52 -16.67 -9.69
N TRP A 126 2.66 -16.94 -8.39
CA TRP A 126 3.68 -17.83 -7.85
C TRP A 126 3.11 -18.75 -6.76
N PRO A 127 2.42 -19.85 -7.13
CA PRO A 127 1.72 -20.72 -6.18
C PRO A 127 2.59 -21.43 -5.14
N LYS A 128 3.92 -21.47 -5.34
CA LYS A 128 4.90 -22.12 -4.44
C LYS A 128 5.56 -21.14 -3.47
N ILE A 129 5.16 -19.87 -3.47
CA ILE A 129 5.72 -18.82 -2.62
C ILE A 129 4.86 -18.70 -1.36
N ASP A 130 5.49 -18.83 -0.20
CA ASP A 130 4.86 -18.45 1.06
C ASP A 130 4.91 -16.93 1.19
N TYR A 131 3.75 -16.28 1.30
CA TYR A 131 3.67 -14.83 1.37
C TYR A 131 4.47 -14.25 2.55
N PHE A 132 4.41 -14.87 3.75
CA PHE A 132 5.05 -14.30 4.93
C PHE A 132 6.56 -14.57 4.97
N GLU A 133 7.01 -15.69 4.40
CA GLU A 133 8.42 -16.07 4.41
C GLU A 133 9.20 -15.55 3.19
N ASN A 134 8.54 -15.38 2.04
CA ASN A 134 9.21 -15.12 0.75
C ASN A 134 8.90 -13.76 0.12
N VAL A 135 7.97 -12.98 0.67
CA VAL A 135 7.62 -11.66 0.12
C VAL A 135 8.19 -10.56 1.00
N LEU A 136 8.93 -9.64 0.37
CA LEU A 136 9.30 -8.37 0.97
C LEU A 136 8.25 -7.33 0.58
N LEU A 137 7.52 -6.81 1.57
CA LEU A 137 6.60 -5.69 1.40
C LEU A 137 7.32 -4.38 1.68
N ILE A 138 7.29 -3.47 0.71
CA ILE A 138 7.80 -2.10 0.83
C ILE A 138 6.60 -1.16 0.75
N ILE A 139 6.38 -0.34 1.77
CA ILE A 139 5.31 0.67 1.76
C ILE A 139 5.94 2.05 1.59
N THR A 140 5.49 2.83 0.61
CA THR A 140 5.90 4.23 0.49
C THR A 140 5.19 5.07 1.55
N ILE A 141 5.91 6.06 2.08
CA ILE A 141 5.35 7.05 3.01
C ILE A 141 5.76 8.46 2.58
N PRO A 142 5.02 9.51 2.98
CA PRO A 142 5.44 10.89 2.75
C PRO A 142 6.79 11.17 3.42
N ALA A 143 7.67 11.96 2.77
CA ALA A 143 8.99 12.30 3.31
C ALA A 143 8.94 13.04 4.67
N VAL A 144 7.82 13.73 4.96
CA VAL A 144 7.59 14.42 6.24
C VAL A 144 7.17 13.48 7.38
N PHE A 145 7.05 12.17 7.15
CA PHE A 145 6.65 11.22 8.19
C PHE A 145 7.78 10.97 9.19
N PHE A 146 7.53 11.35 10.44
CA PHE A 146 8.38 11.04 11.58
C PHE A 146 8.34 9.54 11.96
N GLU A 147 9.31 9.09 12.75
CA GLU A 147 9.42 7.70 13.24
C GLU A 147 8.14 7.20 13.93
N LYS A 148 7.42 8.08 14.63
CA LYS A 148 6.12 7.76 15.22
C LYS A 148 5.08 7.35 14.17
N SER A 149 5.04 8.02 13.01
CA SER A 149 4.13 7.70 11.92
C SER A 149 4.49 6.36 11.26
N LYS A 150 5.79 6.07 11.08
CA LYS A 150 6.27 4.75 10.64
C LYS A 150 5.85 3.64 11.59
N ALA A 151 5.99 3.84 12.90
CA ALA A 151 5.57 2.88 13.91
C ALA A 151 4.05 2.63 13.89
N ILE A 152 3.25 3.68 13.69
CA ILE A 152 1.79 3.55 13.51
C ILE A 152 1.48 2.75 12.24
N MET A 153 2.13 3.06 11.11
CA MET A 153 1.91 2.34 9.85
C MET A 153 2.26 0.86 9.97
N ARG A 154 3.40 0.54 10.59
CA ARG A 154 3.82 -0.83 10.90
C ARG A 154 2.79 -1.57 11.75
N MET A 155 2.25 -0.90 12.78
CA MET A 155 1.18 -1.47 13.60
C MET A 155 -0.09 -1.75 12.78
N CYS A 156 -0.49 -0.82 11.90
CA CYS A 156 -1.65 -1.00 11.04
C CYS A 156 -1.45 -2.15 10.06
N ALA A 157 -0.25 -2.27 9.45
CA ALA A 157 0.10 -3.38 8.56
C ALA A 157 0.06 -4.73 9.29
N PHE A 158 0.58 -4.80 10.52
CA PHE A 158 0.46 -6.00 11.36
C PHE A 158 -1.00 -6.35 11.66
N ASN A 159 -1.79 -5.39 12.14
CA ASN A 159 -3.20 -5.61 12.45
C ASN A 159 -4.06 -5.97 11.22
N ALA A 160 -3.65 -5.50 10.04
CA ALA A 160 -4.23 -5.84 8.74
C ALA A 160 -3.85 -7.24 8.25
N GLY A 161 -2.90 -7.91 8.92
CA GLY A 161 -2.38 -9.21 8.52
C GLY A 161 -1.44 -9.17 7.32
N LEU A 162 -0.84 -8.02 6.99
CA LEU A 162 0.17 -7.90 5.93
C LEU A 162 1.54 -8.43 6.35
N ILE A 163 1.78 -8.56 7.66
CA ILE A 163 2.96 -9.18 8.26
C ILE A 163 2.55 -10.06 9.43
N LYS A 164 3.31 -11.14 9.66
CA LYS A 164 3.05 -12.12 10.72
C LYS A 164 3.44 -11.61 12.11
N GLU A 165 4.45 -10.75 12.17
CA GLU A 165 5.01 -10.21 13.42
C GLU A 165 5.20 -8.71 13.30
N LYS A 166 4.96 -7.98 14.40
CA LYS A 166 5.06 -6.51 14.42
C LYS A 166 6.43 -6.00 13.97
N CYS A 167 7.51 -6.69 14.34
CA CYS A 167 8.88 -6.33 14.00
C CYS A 167 9.44 -7.12 12.81
N SER A 168 8.58 -7.70 11.96
CA SER A 168 9.02 -8.45 10.78
C SER A 168 9.95 -7.60 9.89
N ILE A 169 11.08 -8.22 9.51
CA ILE A 169 12.06 -7.67 8.56
C ILE A 169 11.53 -7.66 7.12
N ASN A 170 10.48 -8.44 6.84
CA ASN A 170 9.79 -8.52 5.55
C ASN A 170 8.83 -7.34 5.31
N LEU A 171 8.83 -6.33 6.21
CA LEU A 171 8.23 -5.03 5.97
C LEU A 171 9.28 -3.92 6.10
N GLN A 172 9.46 -3.19 5.01
CA GLN A 172 10.30 -2.01 4.93
C GLN A 172 9.51 -0.79 4.47
N PHE A 173 10.08 0.39 4.71
CA PHE A 173 9.51 1.66 4.31
C PHE A 173 10.54 2.43 3.49
N THR A 174 10.06 3.15 2.47
CA THR A 174 10.82 4.15 1.73
C THR A 174 9.96 5.38 1.56
N THR A 175 10.55 6.53 1.22
CA THR A 175 9.75 7.72 0.94
C THR A 175 9.25 7.73 -0.49
N GLU A 176 8.08 8.33 -0.73
CA GLU A 176 7.56 8.56 -2.09
C GLU A 176 8.58 9.25 -3.03
N PRO A 177 9.26 10.36 -2.64
CA PRO A 177 10.25 10.98 -3.52
C PRO A 177 11.49 10.11 -3.76
N GLU A 178 11.94 9.31 -2.79
CA GLU A 178 13.04 8.35 -3.01
C GLU A 178 12.65 7.28 -4.03
N ALA A 179 11.46 6.69 -3.88
CA ALA A 179 10.95 5.69 -4.82
C ALA A 179 10.84 6.26 -6.23
N ALA A 180 10.32 7.49 -6.37
CA ALA A 180 10.24 8.18 -7.65
C ALA A 180 11.64 8.45 -8.25
N ALA A 181 12.60 8.90 -7.44
CA ALA A 181 13.97 9.16 -7.90
C ALA A 181 14.66 7.89 -8.41
N VAL A 182 14.56 6.78 -7.67
CA VAL A 182 15.11 5.48 -8.09
C VAL A 182 14.50 5.02 -9.41
N TYR A 183 13.17 5.12 -9.55
CA TYR A 183 12.49 4.77 -10.79
C TYR A 183 12.97 5.61 -11.98
N CYS A 184 13.11 6.93 -11.80
CA CYS A 184 13.64 7.82 -12.83
C CYS A 184 15.08 7.46 -13.22
N MET A 185 15.96 7.20 -12.25
CA MET A 185 17.36 6.85 -12.51
C MET A 185 17.49 5.54 -13.31
N GLU A 186 16.71 4.52 -12.97
CA GLU A 186 16.76 3.24 -13.69
C GLU A 186 16.23 3.36 -15.13
N ASN A 187 15.15 4.12 -15.34
CA ASN A 187 14.64 4.36 -16.69
C ASN A 187 15.56 5.22 -17.54
N LEU A 188 16.22 6.23 -16.95
CA LEU A 188 17.20 7.05 -17.66
C LEU A 188 18.42 6.23 -18.08
N LYS A 189 18.94 5.34 -17.23
CA LYS A 189 20.01 4.41 -17.60
C LYS A 189 19.61 3.48 -18.75
N ALA A 190 18.38 2.97 -18.73
CA ALA A 190 17.86 2.13 -19.80
C ALA A 190 17.77 2.88 -21.13
N VAL A 191 17.37 4.16 -21.11
CA VAL A 191 17.37 5.02 -22.30
C VAL A 191 18.81 5.27 -22.78
N LEU A 192 19.71 5.73 -21.91
CA LEU A 192 21.07 6.10 -22.28
C LEU A 192 21.91 4.91 -22.77
N GLY A 193 21.74 3.72 -22.19
CA GLY A 193 22.43 2.50 -22.64
C GLY A 193 22.03 2.05 -24.06
N ASN A 194 20.89 2.51 -24.58
CA ASN A 194 20.46 2.25 -25.96
C ASN A 194 21.06 3.23 -26.98
N TRP A 195 21.67 4.34 -26.55
CA TRP A 195 22.32 5.31 -27.44
C TRP A 195 23.83 5.07 -27.62
N THR A 196 24.40 4.14 -26.87
CA THR A 196 25.85 3.81 -26.90
C THR A 196 26.17 2.48 -27.60
N ASN A 197 25.23 1.90 -28.35
CA ASN A 197 25.43 0.71 -29.18
C ASN A 197 25.25 1.03 -30.66
#